data_AF-A0A4Q1BQH3-F1
#
_entry.id   AF-A0A4Q1BQH3-F1
#
_cell.length_a   1.000
_cell.length_b   1.000
_cell.length_c   1.000
_cell.angle_alpha   90.00
_cell.angle_beta   90.00
_cell.angle_gamma   90.00
#
_symmetry.space_group_name_H-M   'P 1'
#
loop_
_entity.id
_entity.type
_entity.pdbx_description
1 polymer ?
#
loop_
_entity_poly.entity_id
_entity_poly.type
_entity_poly.pdbx_seq_one_letter_code
_entity_poly.pdbx_strand_id
1 'polypeptide(L)'
;MANPRQRNKARSSKTHKPSLNQKRRMRQAKRKPPALKGPLVLQEGWDKTKTVFQNYAALGLLPTIPLPSNVSRSHKAQVSLPAPEGVKVGFGRIVRDEEGNVVDIIIDEDENEDQSEKMDEDEIIKEGEAETKLMKELQRIASTSKPVKRHTSTSEHAWLSSLVSKHGEDYTSMSKDKENVWQKTPGELKRMVKKAGGVEGLRGV
;
A
#
# COMPACT_ATOMS: atom_id res chain seq x y z
N MET A 1 58.75 -8.09 -26.72
CA MET A 1 58.89 -7.05 -27.77
C MET A 1 57.51 -6.52 -28.12
N ALA A 2 57.30 -5.20 -28.11
CA ALA A 2 55.98 -4.62 -28.40
C ALA A 2 55.62 -4.79 -29.89
N ASN A 3 54.38 -5.23 -30.17
CA ASN A 3 53.87 -5.55 -31.51
C ASN A 3 54.07 -4.35 -32.48
N PRO A 4 54.74 -4.54 -33.64
CA PRO A 4 54.99 -3.46 -34.61
C PRO A 4 53.72 -2.70 -35.05
N ARG A 5 52.57 -3.39 -35.10
CA ARG A 5 51.27 -2.76 -35.43
C ARG A 5 50.83 -1.76 -34.35
N GLN A 6 51.09 -2.06 -33.08
CA GLN A 6 50.76 -1.15 -31.97
C GLN A 6 51.67 0.07 -31.95
N ARG A 7 52.96 -0.08 -32.29
CA ARG A 7 53.91 1.06 -32.44
C ARG A 7 53.50 2.01 -33.56
N ASN A 8 53.12 1.48 -34.73
CA ASN A 8 52.66 2.31 -35.85
C ASN A 8 51.34 3.02 -35.52
N LYS A 9 50.43 2.35 -34.80
CA LYS A 9 49.18 2.95 -34.32
C LYS A 9 49.41 4.11 -33.34
N ALA A 10 50.36 3.96 -32.41
CA ALA A 10 50.70 5.02 -31.44
C ALA A 10 51.39 6.23 -32.11
N ARG A 11 52.15 6.01 -33.19
CA ARG A 11 52.80 7.08 -33.96
C ARG A 11 51.88 7.77 -34.96
N SER A 12 50.80 7.11 -35.40
CA SER A 12 49.88 7.71 -36.37
C SER A 12 48.99 8.78 -35.72
N SER A 13 49.04 10.01 -36.23
CA SER A 13 48.13 11.11 -35.86
C SER A 13 46.67 10.87 -36.29
N LYS A 14 46.40 9.77 -36.99
CA LYS A 14 45.09 9.41 -37.55
C LYS A 14 44.03 9.10 -36.48
N THR A 15 44.44 8.86 -35.23
CA THR A 15 43.51 8.52 -34.13
C THR A 15 43.72 9.39 -32.88
N HIS A 16 43.50 10.71 -32.99
CA HIS A 16 43.40 11.60 -31.81
C HIS A 16 42.10 11.44 -31.00
N LYS A 17 41.23 10.48 -31.37
CA LYS A 17 39.97 10.24 -30.65
C LYS A 17 40.23 9.36 -29.41
N PRO A 18 39.62 9.66 -28.26
CA PRO A 18 39.73 8.83 -27.08
C PRO A 18 39.17 7.43 -27.33
N SER A 19 39.79 6.42 -26.70
CA SER A 19 39.38 5.01 -26.82
C SER A 19 37.97 4.79 -26.26
N LEU A 20 37.31 3.68 -26.63
CA LEU A 20 35.98 3.35 -26.10
C LEU A 20 35.98 3.25 -24.57
N ASN A 21 37.04 2.68 -23.98
CA ASN A 21 37.20 2.59 -22.52
C ASN A 21 37.38 3.96 -21.88
N GLN A 22 38.17 4.84 -22.50
CA GLN A 22 38.33 6.22 -22.03
C GLN A 22 37.00 6.98 -22.11
N LYS A 23 36.22 6.80 -23.19
CA LYS A 23 34.85 7.35 -23.30
C LYS A 23 33.93 6.80 -22.21
N ARG A 24 33.99 5.51 -21.89
CA ARG A 24 33.20 4.90 -20.81
C ARG A 24 33.56 5.48 -19.44
N ARG A 25 34.85 5.62 -19.13
CA ARG A 25 35.33 6.24 -17.90
C ARG A 25 34.89 7.71 -17.78
N MET A 26 35.03 8.47 -18.87
CA MET A 26 34.56 9.87 -18.90
C MET A 26 33.04 9.97 -18.70
N ARG A 27 32.26 9.06 -19.30
CA ARG A 27 30.81 9.00 -19.07
C ARG A 27 30.49 8.67 -17.63
N GLN A 28 31.16 7.67 -17.05
CA GLN A 28 30.95 7.24 -15.67
C GLN A 28 31.29 8.34 -14.66
N ALA A 29 32.41 9.04 -14.84
CA ALA A 29 32.79 10.18 -13.99
C ALA A 29 31.78 11.33 -14.05
N LYS A 30 31.04 11.47 -15.16
CA LYS A 30 29.98 12.47 -15.32
C LYS A 30 28.61 12.00 -14.80
N ARG A 31 28.45 10.73 -14.40
CA ARG A 31 27.20 10.23 -13.83
C ARG A 31 27.07 10.75 -12.40
N LYS A 32 26.21 11.74 -12.21
CA LYS A 32 25.80 12.18 -10.87
C LYS A 32 24.73 11.22 -10.33
N PRO A 33 24.75 10.88 -9.03
CA PRO A 33 23.65 10.12 -8.44
C PRO A 33 22.35 10.93 -8.58
N PRO A 34 21.20 10.28 -8.83
CA PRO A 34 19.93 10.97 -8.87
C PRO A 34 19.66 11.64 -7.52
N ALA A 35 19.09 12.85 -7.54
CA ALA A 35 18.64 13.49 -6.31
C ALA A 35 17.49 12.68 -5.70
N LEU A 36 17.53 12.49 -4.37
CA LEU A 36 16.45 11.85 -3.64
C LEU A 36 15.19 12.73 -3.73
N LYS A 37 14.10 12.20 -4.27
CA LYS A 37 12.79 12.86 -4.27
C LYS A 37 12.00 12.36 -3.08
N GLY A 38 11.51 13.25 -2.23
CA GLY A 38 10.73 12.87 -1.05
C GLY A 38 10.60 13.99 -0.03
N PRO A 39 10.06 13.70 1.18
CA PRO A 39 10.06 14.60 2.32
C PRO A 39 11.43 15.23 2.58
N LEU A 40 11.46 16.51 2.95
CA LEU A 40 12.70 17.25 3.23
C LEU A 40 13.54 16.56 4.30
N VAL A 41 12.88 16.06 5.35
CA VAL A 41 13.47 15.28 6.45
C VAL A 41 14.36 14.12 5.92
N LEU A 42 13.92 13.41 4.87
CA LEU A 42 14.70 12.33 4.26
C LEU A 42 15.86 12.83 3.42
N GLN A 43 15.70 13.97 2.75
CA GLN A 43 16.76 14.57 1.94
C GLN A 43 17.90 15.09 2.81
N GLU A 44 17.58 15.67 3.97
CA GLU A 44 18.55 16.15 4.96
C GLU A 44 19.34 15.01 5.59
N GLY A 45 18.69 13.87 5.89
CA GLY A 45 19.34 12.67 6.41
C GLY A 45 20.15 11.89 5.36
N TRP A 46 20.08 12.24 4.07
CA TRP A 46 20.67 11.44 3.00
C TRP A 46 22.15 11.78 2.73
N ASP A 47 23.04 10.84 3.04
CA ASP A 47 24.46 10.95 2.70
C ASP A 47 24.73 10.49 1.25
N LYS A 48 25.23 11.41 0.41
CA LYS A 48 25.52 11.14 -1.01
C LYS A 48 26.73 10.23 -1.22
N THR A 49 27.57 10.04 -0.20
CA THR A 49 28.78 9.23 -0.28
C THR A 49 28.53 7.75 -0.01
N LYS A 50 27.47 7.44 0.74
CA LYS A 50 27.08 6.08 1.12
C LYS A 50 26.20 5.41 0.08
N THR A 51 26.13 4.08 0.13
CA THR A 51 25.19 3.32 -0.71
C THR A 51 23.75 3.51 -0.24
N VAL A 52 22.80 3.29 -1.14
CA VAL A 52 21.35 3.36 -0.83
C VAL A 52 21.00 2.47 0.38
N PHE A 53 21.54 1.24 0.39
CA PHE A 53 21.35 0.26 1.46
C PHE A 53 21.87 0.78 2.81
N GLN A 54 23.10 1.31 2.83
CA GLN A 54 23.72 1.86 4.04
C GLN A 54 22.96 3.08 4.55
N ASN A 55 22.45 3.94 3.65
CA ASN A 55 21.65 5.10 4.05
C ASN A 55 20.34 4.68 4.70
N TYR A 56 19.60 3.74 4.10
CA TYR A 56 18.36 3.27 4.72
C TYR A 56 18.63 2.65 6.10
N ALA A 57 19.63 1.77 6.21
CA ALA A 57 20.02 1.20 7.50
C ALA A 57 20.41 2.29 8.52
N ALA A 58 21.20 3.29 8.13
CA ALA A 58 21.60 4.39 9.02
C ALA A 58 20.44 5.30 9.44
N LEU A 59 19.43 5.44 8.59
CA LEU A 59 18.22 6.20 8.89
C LEU A 59 17.23 5.43 9.78
N GLY A 60 17.49 4.14 10.02
CA GLY A 60 16.56 3.22 10.69
C GLY A 60 15.42 2.75 9.78
N LEU A 61 15.58 2.87 8.47
CA LEU A 61 14.62 2.40 7.46
C LEU A 61 15.04 1.02 6.94
N LEU A 62 14.06 0.25 6.45
CA LEU A 62 14.32 -1.05 5.86
C LEU A 62 15.11 -0.90 4.55
N PRO A 63 16.31 -1.50 4.45
CA PRO A 63 17.16 -1.34 3.27
C PRO A 63 16.77 -2.27 2.11
N THR A 64 16.20 -3.44 2.42
CA THR A 64 15.65 -4.41 1.47
C THR A 64 14.30 -4.86 1.97
N ILE A 65 13.31 -4.95 1.07
CA ILE A 65 11.99 -5.51 1.40
C ILE A 65 12.15 -7.02 1.48
N PRO A 66 11.77 -7.68 2.60
CA PRO A 66 11.71 -9.14 2.65
C PRO A 66 10.64 -9.60 1.67
N LEU A 67 11.06 -10.10 0.51
CA LEU A 67 10.16 -10.73 -0.45
C LEU A 67 10.01 -12.19 -0.07
N PRO A 68 8.78 -12.71 0.08
CA PRO A 68 8.59 -14.15 0.28
C PRO A 68 9.16 -14.90 -0.92
N SER A 69 9.92 -15.96 -0.65
CA SER A 69 10.55 -16.81 -1.68
C SER A 69 9.52 -17.41 -2.65
N ASN A 70 8.30 -17.63 -2.17
CA ASN A 70 7.15 -17.99 -2.98
C ASN A 70 6.36 -16.75 -3.41
N VAL A 71 6.39 -16.46 -4.72
CA VAL A 71 5.52 -15.46 -5.36
C VAL A 71 4.10 -16.03 -5.44
N SER A 72 3.37 -16.01 -4.33
CA SER A 72 1.94 -16.33 -4.32
C SER A 72 1.19 -15.22 -5.08
N ARG A 73 0.66 -15.52 -6.27
CA ARG A 73 -0.20 -14.62 -7.08
C ARG A 73 -1.55 -14.27 -6.43
N SER A 74 -1.70 -14.49 -5.13
CA SER A 74 -2.90 -14.10 -4.42
C SER A 74 -2.82 -12.61 -4.10
N HIS A 75 -3.64 -11.80 -4.77
CA HIS A 75 -3.90 -10.41 -4.39
C HIS A 75 -4.64 -10.26 -3.05
N LYS A 76 -4.84 -11.36 -2.33
CA LYS A 76 -5.34 -11.38 -0.96
C LYS A 76 -4.21 -11.84 -0.06
N ALA A 77 -3.46 -10.90 0.49
CA ALA A 77 -2.84 -11.14 1.78
C ALA A 77 -4.00 -11.35 2.76
N GLN A 78 -4.35 -12.60 3.03
CA GLN A 78 -5.11 -12.95 4.21
C GLN A 78 -4.16 -12.63 5.37
N VAL A 79 -4.23 -11.40 5.88
CA VAL A 79 -3.69 -11.14 7.21
C VAL A 79 -4.50 -12.06 8.12
N SER A 80 -3.86 -13.06 8.72
CA SER A 80 -4.44 -13.75 9.86
C SER A 80 -4.51 -12.73 10.98
N LEU A 81 -5.59 -11.96 10.98
CA LEU A 81 -6.08 -11.35 12.21
C LEU A 81 -6.11 -12.48 13.24
N PRO A 82 -5.57 -12.30 14.46
CA PRO A 82 -5.78 -13.27 15.52
C PRO A 82 -7.28 -13.54 15.54
N ALA A 83 -7.65 -14.80 15.31
CA ALA A 83 -9.04 -15.18 15.28
C ALA A 83 -9.67 -14.66 16.57
N PRO A 84 -10.88 -14.06 16.54
CA PRO A 84 -11.60 -13.88 17.79
C PRO A 84 -11.64 -15.26 18.46
N GLU A 85 -11.02 -15.38 19.62
CA GLU A 85 -10.98 -16.62 20.40
C GLU A 85 -12.43 -17.12 20.52
N GLY A 86 -12.72 -18.22 19.83
CA GLY A 86 -14.08 -18.77 19.76
C GLY A 86 -14.56 -19.17 18.37
N VAL A 87 -13.83 -20.04 17.67
CA VAL A 87 -14.52 -21.08 16.90
C VAL A 87 -14.65 -22.25 17.84
N LYS A 88 -15.91 -22.61 18.16
CA LYS A 88 -16.23 -23.70 19.07
C LYS A 88 -15.65 -25.00 18.52
N VAL A 89 -14.75 -25.61 19.29
CA VAL A 89 -14.52 -27.06 19.29
C VAL A 89 -15.90 -27.74 19.37
N GLY A 90 -16.22 -28.66 18.47
CA GLY A 90 -17.49 -29.41 18.54
C GLY A 90 -18.36 -29.49 17.29
N PHE A 91 -17.83 -29.28 16.08
CA PHE A 91 -18.57 -29.67 14.87
C PHE A 91 -17.99 -30.97 14.29
N GLY A 92 -18.57 -32.11 14.69
CA GLY A 92 -18.25 -33.43 14.14
C GLY A 92 -18.64 -33.58 12.67
N ARG A 93 -17.88 -34.36 11.92
CA ARG A 93 -18.16 -34.62 10.50
C ARG A 93 -19.17 -35.77 10.40
N ILE A 94 -20.36 -35.47 9.87
CA ILE A 94 -21.42 -36.47 9.68
C ILE A 94 -21.20 -37.19 8.35
N VAL A 95 -20.92 -38.49 8.39
CA VAL A 95 -20.91 -39.35 7.19
C VAL A 95 -22.32 -39.89 6.96
N ARG A 96 -22.77 -39.81 5.71
CA ARG A 96 -24.07 -40.32 5.26
C ARG A 96 -23.86 -41.35 4.17
N ASP A 97 -24.70 -42.38 4.18
CA ASP A 97 -24.78 -43.34 3.08
C ASP A 97 -25.51 -42.73 1.87
N GLU A 98 -25.52 -43.45 0.75
CA GLU A 98 -26.12 -43.01 -0.53
C GLU A 98 -27.64 -42.76 -0.44
N GLU A 99 -28.30 -43.27 0.61
CA GLU A 99 -29.72 -43.04 0.91
C GLU A 99 -29.95 -41.86 1.88
N GLY A 100 -28.89 -41.17 2.32
CA GLY A 100 -28.96 -39.94 3.12
C GLY A 100 -29.15 -40.15 4.63
N ASN A 101 -29.16 -41.40 5.10
CA ASN A 101 -29.21 -41.73 6.53
C ASN A 101 -27.84 -41.54 7.20
N VAL A 102 -27.83 -41.02 8.43
CA VAL A 102 -26.61 -40.76 9.20
C VAL A 102 -26.14 -42.05 9.85
N VAL A 103 -24.95 -42.52 9.46
CA VAL A 103 -24.39 -43.79 9.97
C VAL A 103 -23.43 -43.55 11.12
N ASP A 104 -22.60 -42.49 11.07
CA ASP A 104 -21.61 -42.26 12.13
C ASP A 104 -21.23 -40.78 12.33
N ILE A 105 -20.84 -40.45 13.57
CA ILE A 105 -20.37 -39.12 14.00
C ILE A 105 -18.95 -39.28 14.53
N ILE A 106 -17.96 -38.84 13.74
CA ILE A 106 -16.55 -38.87 14.14
C ILE A 106 -16.23 -37.54 14.82
N ILE A 107 -15.78 -37.62 16.07
CA ILE A 107 -15.21 -36.53 16.87
C ILE A 107 -13.73 -36.83 16.99
N ASP A 108 -12.87 -36.00 16.42
CA ASP A 108 -11.42 -36.15 16.58
C ASP A 108 -11.04 -35.66 17.99
N GLU A 109 -10.57 -36.57 18.85
CA GLU A 109 -9.93 -36.25 20.12
C GLU A 109 -8.46 -35.90 19.86
N ASP A 110 -8.00 -34.72 20.30
CA ASP A 110 -6.61 -34.26 20.16
C ASP A 110 -5.66 -35.10 21.04
N GLU A 111 -5.07 -36.16 20.49
CA GLU A 111 -3.87 -36.80 21.04
C GLU A 111 -2.61 -36.04 20.58
N ASN A 112 -1.96 -35.44 21.57
CA ASN A 112 -0.61 -34.89 21.47
C ASN A 112 0.39 -35.97 21.05
N GLU A 113 0.95 -35.88 19.86
CA GLU A 113 2.33 -36.30 19.56
C GLU A 113 2.69 -35.87 18.14
N ASP A 114 3.49 -34.82 18.01
CA ASP A 114 4.50 -34.72 16.94
C ASP A 114 5.42 -33.53 17.25
N GLN A 115 6.47 -33.85 18.01
CA GLN A 115 7.72 -33.07 18.05
C GLN A 115 8.34 -33.08 16.64
N SER A 116 7.88 -32.17 15.79
CA SER A 116 8.66 -31.73 14.65
C SER A 116 9.37 -30.45 15.05
N GLU A 117 10.70 -30.52 15.14
CA GLU A 117 11.59 -29.38 15.29
C GLU A 117 11.32 -28.37 14.16
N LYS A 118 10.40 -27.44 14.41
CA LYS A 118 10.41 -26.17 13.71
C LYS A 118 11.52 -25.37 14.37
N MET A 119 12.69 -25.39 13.74
CA MET A 119 13.68 -24.34 13.97
C MET A 119 12.96 -23.00 13.85
N ASP A 120 12.95 -22.25 14.94
CA ASP A 120 12.41 -20.91 15.01
C ASP A 120 13.21 -19.97 14.08
N GLU A 121 12.85 -19.91 12.80
CA GLU A 121 13.32 -18.86 11.87
C GLU A 121 12.74 -17.47 12.23
N ASP A 122 11.94 -17.38 13.29
CA ASP A 122 11.43 -16.12 13.85
C ASP A 122 12.37 -15.48 14.88
N GLU A 123 13.52 -16.10 15.22
CA GLU A 123 14.49 -15.55 16.18
C GLU A 123 15.52 -14.56 15.59
N ILE A 124 15.38 -14.11 14.33
CA ILE A 124 16.29 -13.09 13.74
C ILE A 124 15.67 -11.67 13.71
N ILE A 125 14.44 -11.47 14.18
CA ILE A 125 13.83 -10.12 14.25
C ILE A 125 13.53 -9.73 15.70
N LYS A 126 14.55 -9.77 16.55
CA LYS A 126 14.54 -9.11 17.87
C LYS A 126 15.82 -8.31 18.08
N GLU A 127 16.04 -7.26 17.30
CA GLU A 127 17.06 -6.25 17.62
C GLU A 127 16.56 -4.82 17.36
N GLY A 128 15.95 -4.25 18.40
CA GLY A 128 16.33 -2.92 18.91
C GLY A 128 16.17 -1.72 17.99
N GLU A 129 14.93 -1.34 17.69
CA GLU A 129 14.62 -0.03 17.13
C GLU A 129 14.87 1.07 18.17
N ALA A 130 16.10 1.58 18.25
CA ALA A 130 16.28 2.96 18.70
C ALA A 130 15.64 3.86 17.63
N GLU A 131 14.34 4.13 17.76
CA GLU A 131 13.59 5.00 16.86
C GLU A 131 14.37 6.30 16.65
N THR A 132 14.96 6.44 15.46
CA THR A 132 15.75 7.62 15.13
C THR A 132 14.84 8.85 15.18
N LYS A 133 15.38 10.01 15.54
CA LYS A 133 14.61 11.28 15.55
C LYS A 133 13.90 11.51 14.21
N LEU A 134 14.58 11.13 13.13
CA LEU A 134 14.08 11.18 11.76
C LEU A 134 12.86 10.28 11.53
N MET A 135 12.89 9.03 12.03
CA MET A 135 11.74 8.12 11.93
C MET A 135 10.50 8.71 12.62
N LYS A 136 10.68 9.30 13.81
CA LYS A 136 9.59 9.95 14.55
C LYS A 136 8.97 11.11 13.77
N GLU A 137 9.80 11.91 13.10
CA GLU A 137 9.33 13.01 12.25
C GLU A 137 8.56 12.48 11.02
N LEU A 138 9.04 11.40 10.39
CA LEU A 138 8.33 10.76 9.27
C LEU A 138 7.00 10.16 9.71
N GLN A 139 6.95 9.51 10.87
CA GLN A 139 5.72 8.98 11.45
C GLN A 139 4.72 10.10 11.74
N ARG A 140 5.19 11.26 12.25
CA ARG A 140 4.35 12.46 12.45
C ARG A 140 3.81 13.02 11.14
N ILE A 141 4.63 13.09 10.08
CA ILE A 141 4.18 13.54 8.76
C ILE A 141 3.11 12.58 8.21
N ALA A 142 3.34 11.27 8.33
CA ALA A 142 2.38 10.25 7.91
C ALA A 142 1.06 10.35 8.70
N SER A 143 1.12 10.54 10.03
CA SER A 143 -0.07 10.68 10.88
C SER A 143 -0.87 11.95 10.61
N THR A 144 -0.30 12.93 9.91
CA THR A 144 -0.97 14.19 9.59
C THR A 144 -1.97 14.05 8.43
N SER A 145 -1.96 12.92 7.70
CA SER A 145 -2.86 12.68 6.57
C SER A 145 -4.35 12.75 6.99
N LYS A 146 -5.11 13.65 6.36
CA LYS A 146 -6.57 13.77 6.55
C LYS A 146 -7.29 13.52 5.21
N PRO A 147 -8.42 12.79 5.21
CA PRO A 147 -9.17 12.56 3.99
C PRO A 147 -9.71 13.89 3.43
N VAL A 148 -9.59 14.09 2.12
CA VAL A 148 -10.11 15.27 1.42
C VAL A 148 -11.63 15.25 1.48
N LYS A 149 -12.24 16.29 2.05
CA LYS A 149 -13.69 16.48 2.04
C LYS A 149 -14.13 16.74 0.61
N ARG A 150 -15.06 15.93 0.08
CA ARG A 150 -15.64 16.13 -1.24
C ARG A 150 -16.94 16.93 -1.11
N HIS A 151 -17.11 17.93 -1.97
CA HIS A 151 -18.30 18.76 -2.03
C HIS A 151 -19.18 18.38 -3.24
N THR A 152 -20.46 18.74 -3.21
CA THR A 152 -21.36 18.66 -4.36
C THR A 152 -21.10 19.79 -5.35
N SER A 153 -21.53 19.64 -6.60
CA SER A 153 -21.50 20.76 -7.56
C SER A 153 -22.54 21.81 -7.19
N THR A 154 -22.42 23.03 -7.75
CA THR A 154 -23.36 24.13 -7.48
C THR A 154 -24.78 23.82 -7.95
N SER A 155 -24.93 23.22 -9.13
CA SER A 155 -26.23 22.83 -9.68
C SER A 155 -26.88 21.70 -8.90
N GLU A 156 -26.10 20.68 -8.49
CA GLU A 156 -26.58 19.62 -7.60
C GLU A 156 -27.04 20.20 -6.25
N HIS A 157 -26.31 21.17 -5.72
CA HIS A 157 -26.64 21.80 -4.45
C HIS A 157 -27.96 22.57 -4.54
N ALA A 158 -28.17 23.37 -5.59
CA ALA A 158 -29.43 24.08 -5.81
C ALA A 158 -30.62 23.13 -5.99
N TRP A 159 -30.44 22.04 -6.73
CA TRP A 159 -31.48 21.03 -6.92
C TRP A 159 -31.81 20.27 -5.62
N LEU A 160 -30.81 19.92 -4.82
CA LEU A 160 -31.03 19.29 -3.51
C LEU A 160 -31.68 20.28 -2.54
N SER A 161 -31.35 21.57 -2.60
CA SER A 161 -31.96 22.62 -1.78
C SER A 161 -33.46 22.74 -2.07
N SER A 162 -33.87 22.74 -3.35
CA SER A 162 -35.30 22.74 -3.70
C SER A 162 -36.02 21.50 -3.14
N LEU A 163 -35.45 20.31 -3.33
CA LEU A 163 -36.02 19.08 -2.81
C LEU A 163 -36.13 19.06 -1.27
N VAL A 164 -35.10 19.56 -0.57
CA VAL A 164 -35.05 19.62 0.90
C VAL A 164 -36.02 20.67 1.44
N SER A 165 -36.21 21.79 0.74
CA SER A 165 -37.21 22.80 1.11
C SER A 165 -38.64 22.26 1.09
N LYS A 166 -38.93 21.29 0.20
CA LYS A 166 -40.26 20.67 0.05
C LYS A 166 -40.51 19.51 1.01
N HIS A 167 -39.58 18.57 1.09
CA HIS A 167 -39.77 17.30 1.81
C HIS A 167 -38.98 17.22 3.12
N GLY A 168 -38.11 18.18 3.41
CA GLY A 168 -37.26 18.15 4.59
C GLY A 168 -36.33 16.93 4.59
N GLU A 169 -36.55 16.01 5.54
CA GLU A 169 -35.73 14.81 5.73
C GLU A 169 -36.37 13.53 5.16
N ASP A 170 -37.56 13.64 4.55
CA ASP A 170 -38.31 12.49 4.04
C ASP A 170 -37.82 12.06 2.66
N TYR A 171 -36.70 11.32 2.63
CA TYR A 171 -36.07 10.85 1.39
C TYR A 171 -36.95 9.93 0.53
N THR A 172 -37.92 9.24 1.14
CA THR A 172 -38.88 8.37 0.42
C THR A 172 -39.86 9.19 -0.42
N SER A 173 -40.33 10.31 0.12
CA SER A 173 -41.18 11.28 -0.58
C SER A 173 -40.38 12.05 -1.62
N MET A 174 -39.16 12.47 -1.27
CA MET A 174 -38.23 13.16 -2.18
C MET A 174 -37.90 12.33 -3.43
N SER A 175 -37.72 11.01 -3.27
CA SER A 175 -37.45 10.11 -4.40
C SER A 175 -38.63 10.03 -5.38
N LYS A 176 -39.86 10.19 -4.89
CA LYS A 176 -41.10 10.17 -5.69
C LYS A 176 -41.50 11.54 -6.22
N ASP A 177 -40.80 12.61 -5.85
CA ASP A 177 -41.09 13.96 -6.34
C ASP A 177 -40.84 14.04 -7.86
N LYS A 178 -41.66 14.83 -8.55
CA LYS A 178 -41.49 15.17 -9.96
C LYS A 178 -40.21 15.97 -10.23
N GLU A 179 -39.70 16.73 -9.25
CA GLU A 179 -38.41 17.41 -9.34
C GLU A 179 -37.22 16.44 -9.37
N ASN A 180 -37.42 15.18 -8.94
CA ASN A 180 -36.44 14.13 -9.09
C ASN A 180 -36.43 13.55 -10.51
N VAL A 181 -36.07 14.39 -11.49
CA VAL A 181 -36.07 14.06 -12.92
C VAL A 181 -35.20 12.84 -13.22
N TRP A 182 -34.08 12.69 -12.50
CA TRP A 182 -33.15 11.57 -12.67
C TRP A 182 -33.50 10.33 -11.87
N GLN A 183 -34.70 10.27 -11.27
CA GLN A 183 -35.22 9.11 -10.55
C GLN A 183 -34.24 8.57 -9.50
N LYS A 184 -33.55 9.46 -8.78
CA LYS A 184 -32.62 9.08 -7.71
C LYS A 184 -33.32 8.31 -6.61
N THR A 185 -32.68 7.23 -6.18
CA THR A 185 -33.16 6.39 -5.09
C THR A 185 -33.05 7.14 -3.74
N PRO A 186 -33.84 6.77 -2.72
CA PRO A 186 -33.77 7.43 -1.41
C PRO A 186 -32.37 7.32 -0.77
N GLY A 187 -31.67 6.20 -0.99
CA GLY A 187 -30.31 6.00 -0.51
C GLY A 187 -29.27 6.90 -1.21
N GLU A 188 -29.44 7.14 -2.52
CA GLU A 188 -28.60 8.08 -3.26
C GLU A 188 -28.83 9.50 -2.81
N LEU A 189 -30.10 9.93 -2.69
CA LEU A 189 -30.44 11.26 -2.18
C LEU A 189 -29.86 11.50 -0.79
N LYS A 190 -29.94 10.51 0.11
CA LYS A 190 -29.30 10.58 1.44
C LYS A 190 -27.78 10.77 1.37
N ARG A 191 -27.10 10.07 0.46
CA ARG A 191 -25.64 10.21 0.26
C ARG A 191 -25.29 11.57 -0.33
N MET A 192 -26.09 12.06 -1.28
CA MET A 192 -25.91 13.36 -1.93
C MET A 192 -26.10 14.52 -0.93
N VAL A 193 -27.18 14.49 -0.14
CA VAL A 193 -27.42 15.46 0.93
C VAL A 193 -26.30 15.43 1.97
N LYS A 194 -25.85 14.23 2.39
CA LYS A 194 -24.70 14.10 3.30
C LYS A 194 -23.42 14.71 2.70
N LYS A 195 -23.19 14.54 1.41
CA LYS A 195 -22.05 15.13 0.67
C LYS A 195 -22.18 16.65 0.53
N ALA A 196 -23.40 17.19 0.46
CA ALA A 196 -23.70 18.61 0.35
C ALA A 196 -23.54 19.40 1.65
N GLY A 197 -23.26 18.74 2.79
CA GLY A 197 -23.19 19.38 4.11
C GLY A 197 -24.38 19.07 5.02
N GLY A 198 -25.24 18.12 4.64
CA GLY A 198 -26.42 17.74 5.40
C GLY A 198 -27.65 18.60 5.07
N VAL A 199 -28.75 18.31 5.75
CA VAL A 199 -30.04 19.00 5.54
C VAL A 199 -29.96 20.47 5.95
N GLU A 200 -29.26 20.77 7.04
CA GLU A 200 -29.04 22.14 7.54
C GLU A 200 -28.28 23.01 6.53
N GLY A 201 -27.24 22.45 5.90
CA GLY A 201 -26.45 23.16 4.90
C GLY A 201 -27.22 23.47 3.61
N LEU A 202 -28.32 22.77 3.35
CA LEU A 202 -29.18 22.97 2.17
C LEU A 202 -30.40 23.86 2.45
N ARG A 203 -30.81 24.02 3.71
CA ARG A 203 -31.93 24.89 4.12
C ARG A 203 -31.54 26.37 4.28
N GLY A 204 -30.24 26.64 4.46
CA GLY A 204 -29.72 27.99 4.72
C GLY A 204 -29.33 28.80 3.49
N VAL A 205 -29.73 28.36 2.29
CA VAL A 205 -29.49 29.01 0.99
C VAL A 205 -30.83 29.44 0.41
#